data_AF-F0YTM7-F1
#
_entry.id   AF-F0YTM7-F1
#
_cell.length_a   1.000
_cell.length_b   1.000
_cell.length_c   1.000
_cell.angle_alpha   90.00
_cell.angle_beta   90.00
_cell.angle_gamma   90.00
#
_symmetry.space_group_name_H-M   'P 1'
#
loop_
_entity.id
_entity.type
_entity.pdbx_description
1 polymer ?
#
loop_
_entity_poly.entity_id
_entity_poly.type
_entity_poly.pdbx_seq_one_letter_code
_entity_poly.pdbx_strand_id
1 'polypeptide(L)'
;MVFEPGMLAKSKAGRDKGCIYVIIDVNAEYIYLADGASRTVRRTKRKNQKHLQVIKKGYCPSAADDEAIRNVINRYSRLDTNENSKVPNVQED
;
A
#
# COMPACT_ATOMS: atom_id res chain seq x y z
N MET A 1 -6.28 -7.16 -11.89
CA MET A 1 -5.99 -6.32 -10.69
C MET A 1 -5.17 -5.12 -11.12
N VAL A 2 -5.66 -3.91 -10.92
CA VAL A 2 -4.98 -2.67 -11.32
C VAL A 2 -4.10 -2.19 -10.15
N PHE A 3 -2.86 -1.82 -10.45
CA PHE A 3 -1.94 -1.19 -9.50
C PHE A 3 -1.65 0.21 -10.01
N GLU A 4 -1.91 1.22 -9.18
CA GLU A 4 -1.64 2.61 -9.53
C GLU A 4 -0.80 3.29 -8.44
N PRO A 5 0.13 4.17 -8.82
CA PRO A 5 0.79 5.07 -7.88
C PRO A 5 -0.22 5.82 -7.00
N GLY A 6 0.07 5.90 -5.71
CA GLY A 6 -0.81 6.48 -4.70
C GLY A 6 -1.72 5.48 -3.99
N MET A 7 -1.97 4.28 -4.54
CA MET A 7 -2.78 3.28 -3.84
C MET A 7 -2.05 2.67 -2.63
N LEU A 8 -2.78 2.33 -1.57
CA LEU A 8 -2.21 1.52 -0.49
C LEU A 8 -2.17 0.04 -0.89
N ALA A 9 -1.15 -0.66 -0.40
CA ALA A 9 -0.99 -2.08 -0.57
C ALA A 9 -0.44 -2.72 0.71
N LYS A 10 -0.99 -3.88 1.05
CA LYS A 10 -0.54 -4.73 2.15
C LYS A 10 0.34 -5.85 1.63
N SER A 11 1.40 -6.12 2.37
CA SER A 11 2.27 -7.26 2.11
C SER A 11 1.60 -8.57 2.55
N LYS A 12 1.23 -9.43 1.59
CA LYS A 12 0.58 -10.74 1.85
C LYS A 12 1.57 -11.82 2.31
N ALA A 13 2.82 -11.74 1.83
CA ALA A 13 3.86 -12.71 2.10
C ALA A 13 5.26 -12.08 2.24
N GLY A 14 6.19 -12.85 2.83
CA GLY A 14 7.60 -12.51 3.04
C GLY A 14 7.91 -11.91 4.42
N ARG A 15 9.12 -11.35 4.56
CA ARG A 15 9.63 -10.76 5.82
C ARG A 15 8.73 -9.67 6.40
N ASP A 16 8.07 -8.91 5.54
CA ASP A 16 7.25 -7.76 5.90
C ASP A 16 5.75 -8.11 5.83
N LYS A 17 5.38 -9.38 6.03
CA LYS A 17 3.98 -9.82 5.99
C LYS A 17 3.15 -9.02 6.99
N GLY A 18 2.04 -8.46 6.52
CA GLY A 18 1.13 -7.64 7.33
C GLY A 18 1.42 -6.14 7.27
N CYS A 19 2.61 -5.71 6.85
CA CYS A 19 2.94 -4.30 6.72
C CYS A 19 2.20 -3.64 5.55
N ILE A 20 1.80 -2.39 5.76
CA ILE A 20 1.09 -1.54 4.79
C ILE A 20 2.09 -0.56 4.17
N TYR A 21 1.96 -0.36 2.86
CA TYR A 21 2.77 0.53 2.06
C TYR A 21 1.88 1.34 1.12
N VAL A 22 2.44 2.41 0.55
CA VAL A 22 1.90 3.12 -0.60
C VAL A 22 2.69 2.70 -1.84
N ILE A 23 1.98 2.48 -2.95
CA ILE A 23 2.57 2.25 -4.27
C ILE A 23 3.10 3.57 -4.78
N ILE A 24 4.40 3.62 -5.04
CA ILE A 24 5.07 4.82 -5.56
C ILE A 24 5.22 4.73 -7.06
N ASP A 25 5.48 3.53 -7.55
CA ASP A 25 5.65 3.28 -8.97
C ASP A 25 5.31 1.83 -9.32
N VAL A 26 4.88 1.61 -10.56
CA VAL A 26 4.45 0.31 -11.08
C VAL A 26 5.14 0.05 -12.41
N ASN A 27 6.01 -0.96 -12.43
CA ASN A 27 6.62 -1.49 -13.64
C ASN A 27 5.98 -2.83 -14.03
N ALA A 28 6.29 -3.29 -15.24
CA ALA A 28 5.75 -4.54 -15.79
C ALA A 28 6.04 -5.78 -14.90
N GLU A 29 7.21 -5.82 -14.25
CA GLU A 29 7.64 -6.97 -13.44
C GLU A 29 7.58 -6.70 -11.92
N TYR A 30 7.77 -5.44 -11.51
CA TYR A 30 7.96 -5.06 -10.12
C TYR A 30 7.11 -3.85 -9.72
N ILE A 31 6.72 -3.81 -8.45
CA ILE A 31 6.08 -2.66 -7.82
C ILE A 31 7.05 -2.08 -6.79
N TYR A 32 7.10 -0.74 -6.75
CA TYR A 32 7.89 0.01 -5.79
C TYR A 32 6.98 0.57 -4.71
N LEU A 33 7.35 0.25 -3.46
CA LEU A 33 6.55 0.55 -2.28
C LEU A 33 7.31 1.45 -1.32
N ALA A 34 6.62 2.38 -0.66
CA ALA A 34 7.17 3.16 0.44
C ALA A 34 6.18 3.23 1.62
N ASP A 35 6.71 3.29 2.84
CA ASP A 35 5.95 3.54 4.07
C ASP A 35 6.24 4.91 4.68
N GLY A 36 7.17 5.66 4.07
CA GLY A 36 7.57 6.98 4.54
C GLY A 36 8.45 6.97 5.79
N ALA A 37 8.62 5.85 6.51
CA ALA A 37 9.50 5.75 7.66
C ALA A 37 10.76 4.92 7.35
N SER A 38 10.61 3.60 7.16
CA SER A 38 11.74 2.70 6.89
C SER A 38 12.05 2.60 5.39
N ARG A 39 11.02 2.68 4.55
CA ARG A 39 11.09 2.75 3.09
C ARG A 39 10.56 4.10 2.67
N THR A 40 11.48 4.98 2.31
CA THR A 40 11.15 6.30 1.77
C THR A 40 10.99 6.23 0.26
N VAL A 41 10.50 7.32 -0.35
CA VAL A 41 10.42 7.48 -1.81
C VAL A 41 11.79 7.33 -2.47
N ARG A 42 12.87 7.64 -1.76
CA ARG A 42 14.26 7.42 -2.23
C ARG A 42 14.79 6.01 -1.98
N ARG A 43 14.20 5.26 -1.04
CA ARG A 43 14.59 3.90 -0.65
C ARG A 43 13.40 2.95 -0.71
N THR A 44 12.75 2.93 -1.87
CA THR A 44 11.55 2.11 -2.09
C THR A 44 11.88 0.63 -1.98
N LYS A 45 10.87 -0.13 -1.56
CA LYS A 45 10.93 -1.59 -1.51
C LYS A 45 10.39 -2.15 -2.81
N ARG A 46 11.26 -2.86 -3.53
CA ARG A 46 10.88 -3.66 -4.70
C ARG A 46 10.10 -4.90 -4.27
N LYS A 47 8.92 -5.13 -4.85
CA LYS A 47 8.10 -6.30 -4.55
C LYS A 47 7.35 -6.81 -5.78
N ASN A 48 7.16 -8.12 -5.85
CA ASN A 48 6.39 -8.75 -6.93
C ASN A 48 4.88 -8.58 -6.67
N GLN A 49 4.13 -8.35 -7.75
CA GLN A 49 2.69 -8.12 -7.72
C GLN A 49 1.92 -9.24 -7.01
N LYS A 50 2.35 -10.51 -7.20
CA LYS A 50 1.72 -11.71 -6.60
C LYS A 50 1.75 -11.73 -5.05
N HIS A 51 2.64 -10.95 -4.43
CA HIS A 51 2.80 -10.89 -2.96
C HIS A 51 2.19 -9.64 -2.34
N LEU A 52 1.49 -8.83 -3.13
CA LEU A 52 0.81 -7.62 -2.72
C LEU A 52 -0.69 -7.82 -2.74
N GLN A 53 -1.36 -7.19 -1.77
CA GLN A 53 -2.80 -7.05 -1.73
C GLN A 53 -3.12 -5.56 -1.76
N VAL A 54 -3.74 -5.09 -2.83
CA VAL A 54 -4.14 -3.68 -2.96
C VAL A 54 -5.30 -3.38 -2.01
N ILE A 55 -5.25 -2.21 -1.38
CA ILE A 55 -6.30 -1.68 -0.52
C ILE A 55 -6.98 -0.53 -1.26
N LYS A 56 -8.21 -0.76 -1.74
CA LYS A 56 -9.00 0.25 -2.48
C LYS A 56 -9.48 1.43 -1.60
N LYS A 57 -9.44 1.28 -0.27
CA LYS A 57 -10.01 2.23 0.70
C LYS A 57 -9.13 3.43 1.03
N GLY A 58 -7.90 3.50 0.51
CA GLY A 58 -7.07 4.68 0.75
C GLY A 58 -6.21 5.01 -0.46
N TYR A 59 -5.98 6.30 -0.60
CA TYR A 59 -5.21 6.88 -1.68
C TYR A 59 -4.34 7.99 -1.11
N CYS A 60 -3.06 7.95 -1.46
CA CYS A 60 -2.10 8.98 -1.16
C CYS A 60 -2.02 9.94 -2.36
N PRO A 61 -2.47 11.21 -2.21
CA PRO A 61 -2.41 12.19 -3.30
C PRO A 61 -0.97 12.61 -3.62
N SER A 62 -0.06 12.54 -2.64
CA SER A 62 1.38 12.75 -2.85
C SER A 62 2.15 11.49 -2.51
N ALA A 63 2.35 10.62 -3.50
CA ALA A 63 3.24 9.46 -3.41
C ALA A 63 4.73 9.85 -3.49
N ALA A 64 5.05 11.15 -3.62
CA ALA A 64 6.42 11.66 -3.68
C ALA A 64 6.95 12.15 -2.32
N ASP A 65 6.07 12.35 -1.34
CA ASP A 65 6.43 12.89 -0.02
C ASP A 65 6.31 11.84 1.09
N ASP A 66 7.42 11.56 1.76
CA ASP A 66 7.49 10.56 2.84
C ASP A 66 6.56 10.89 4.02
N GLU A 67 6.39 12.18 4.32
CA GLU A 67 5.49 12.64 5.38
C GLU A 67 4.01 12.37 5.02
N ALA A 68 3.62 12.67 3.78
CA ALA A 68 2.27 12.42 3.30
C ALA A 68 1.94 10.92 3.34
N ILE A 69 2.87 10.07 2.88
CA ILE A 69 2.75 8.61 2.92
C ILE A 69 2.55 8.12 4.36
N ARG A 70 3.39 8.57 5.29
CA ARG A 70 3.32 8.17 6.70
C ARG A 70 1.98 8.58 7.32
N ASN A 71 1.50 9.78 7.02
CA ASN A 71 0.23 10.29 7.53
C ASN A 71 -0.97 9.49 6.99
N VAL A 72 -0.95 9.13 5.71
CA VAL A 72 -2.01 8.30 5.09
C VAL A 72 -2.04 6.89 5.69
N ILE A 73 -0.89 6.24 5.87
CA ILE A 73 -0.80 4.91 6.49
C ILE A 73 -1.28 4.96 7.95
N ASN A 74 -0.85 5.97 8.71
CA ASN A 74 -1.29 6.15 10.10
C ASN A 74 -2.80 6.39 10.19
N ARG A 75 -3.36 7.19 9.26
CA ARG A 75 -4.81 7.42 9.18
C ARG A 75 -5.55 6.12 8.85
N TYR A 76 -5.04 5.34 7.91
CA TYR A 76 -5.63 4.04 7.56
C TYR A 76 -5.63 3.07 8.75
N SER A 77 -4.50 2.96 9.48
CA SER A 77 -4.40 2.09 10.66
C SER A 77 -5.45 2.42 11.73
N ARG A 78 -5.79 3.70 11.92
CA ARG A 78 -6.85 4.15 12.84
C ARG A 78 -8.25 3.82 12.34
N LEU A 79 -8.48 3.81 11.02
CA LEU A 79 -9.78 3.51 10.42
C LEU A 79 -10.06 2.00 10.39
N ASP A 80 -9.03 1.17 10.16
CA ASP A 80 -9.13 -0.29 10.10
C ASP A 80 -9.67 -0.90 11.41
N THR A 81 -9.40 -0.26 12.56
CA THR A 81 -9.92 -0.69 13.86
C THR A 81 -11.44 -0.50 14.02
N ASN A 82 -12.06 0.36 13.19
CA ASN A 82 -13.47 0.75 13.35
C ASN A 82 -14.41 0.13 12.29
N GLU A 83 -13.89 -0.50 11.23
CA GLU A 83 -14.67 -0.95 10.06
C GLU A 83 -14.62 -2.47 9.80
N ASN A 84 -14.10 -3.29 10.72
CA ASN A 84 -14.07 -4.76 10.55
C ASN A 84 -15.46 -5.44 10.62
N SER A 85 -16.57 -4.69 10.55
CA SER A 85 -17.93 -5.22 10.51
C SER A 85 -18.67 -5.05 9.18
N LYS A 86 -18.15 -4.30 8.19
CA LYS A 86 -18.74 -4.25 6.84
C LYS A 86 -17.69 -3.90 5.78
N VAL A 87 -17.20 -4.89 5.02
CA VAL A 87 -17.47 -4.93 3.57
C VAL A 87 -16.99 -6.26 2.95
N PRO A 88 -17.72 -6.76 1.93
CA PRO A 88 -17.46 -8.05 1.31
C PRO A 88 -16.28 -7.98 0.33
N ASN A 89 -15.62 -9.13 0.22
CA ASN A 89 -14.62 -9.45 -0.78
C ASN A 89 -15.28 -9.49 -2.16
N VAL A 90 -15.23 -8.39 -2.92
CA VAL A 90 -15.53 -8.41 -4.36
C VAL A 90 -14.23 -8.63 -5.13
N GLN A 91 -13.99 -9.90 -5.45
CA GLN A 91 -13.24 -10.33 -6.62
C GLN A 91 -14.10 -10.01 -7.85
N GLU A 92 -13.53 -9.29 -8.81
CA GLU A 92 -14.13 -9.16 -10.14
C GLU A 92 -13.18 -9.81 -11.15
N ASP A 93 -13.82 -10.47 -12.11
CA ASP A 93 -13.46 -11.65 -12.91
C ASP A 93 -12.17 -11.62 -13.76
#